data_AF-A0A7N0UV23-F1
#
_entry.id   AF-A0A7N0UV23-F1
#
_cell.length_a   1.000
_cell.length_b   1.000
_cell.length_c   1.000
_cell.angle_alpha   90.00
_cell.angle_beta   90.00
_cell.angle_gamma   90.00
#
_symmetry.space_group_name_H-M   'P 1'
#
loop_
_entity.id
_entity.type
_entity.pdbx_description
1 polymer ?
#
loop_
_entity_poly.entity_id
_entity_poly.type
_entity_poly.pdbx_seq_one_letter_code
_entity_poly.pdbx_strand_id
1 'polypeptide(L)'
;MAVGGAEDEDKCLAAGIAAIQQNAFYMHRALDSNNLKDALKYSTQMLAELRTSRLSPHKYYELYMRAFDELRKLEIFFREETRRGCSIVDLYELVQHAGNILPRLYLLCTIGSVYIKSKEAPAKDVLKDLVEMCRGVQHPLRGLFLRSYLSQVSRDKLPDIGSDYEGDEDTVMDAVEFVLQNFTEMNKLWVRMQHQGPARDKEKREKERSELRDLVGKNLHVLSQIEGVDLDLYKDTVLPRVLEQIVNCKDDIAQHYLMDCLIQVFPDEYHLQTLETLLGACPQLQSSVDIKTVLSQLMDRLSNYAASSTEVLPEFLEVDAFSKLTNAIGKVIEAQAGMPVGGAVTLYSSLLTFTLHVHPDRLDFVDEVLVYFC
;
A
#
# COMPACT_ATOMS: atom_id res chain seq x y z
N MET A 1 -35.69 -6.19 6.17
CA MET A 1 -34.83 -7.18 5.48
C MET A 1 -33.32 -6.98 5.73
N ALA A 2 -32.83 -5.80 6.13
CA ALA A 2 -31.41 -5.59 6.45
C ALA A 2 -30.95 -6.22 7.78
N VAL A 3 -31.84 -6.35 8.78
CA VAL A 3 -31.50 -6.89 10.11
C VAL A 3 -31.09 -8.38 10.06
N GLY A 4 -31.75 -9.18 9.21
CA GLY A 4 -31.42 -10.61 9.08
C GLY A 4 -30.04 -10.88 8.44
N GLY A 5 -29.59 -10.01 7.53
CA GLY A 5 -28.26 -10.15 6.92
C GLY A 5 -27.12 -9.83 7.89
N ALA A 6 -27.31 -8.83 8.76
CA ALA A 6 -26.31 -8.45 9.76
C ALA A 6 -26.15 -9.53 10.85
N GLU A 7 -27.26 -10.07 11.36
CA GLU A 7 -27.23 -11.16 12.35
C GLU A 7 -26.60 -12.44 11.79
N ASP A 8 -26.80 -12.73 10.50
CA ASP A 8 -26.18 -13.88 9.85
C ASP A 8 -24.67 -13.70 9.63
N GLU A 9 -24.21 -12.47 9.35
CA GLU A 9 -22.79 -12.14 9.33
C GLU A 9 -22.15 -12.29 10.72
N ASP A 10 -22.82 -11.83 11.78
CA ASP A 10 -22.29 -11.94 13.16
C ASP A 10 -22.19 -13.39 13.63
N LYS A 11 -23.20 -14.21 13.32
CA LYS A 11 -23.15 -15.66 13.57
C LYS A 11 -22.01 -16.32 12.78
N CYS A 12 -21.81 -15.92 11.53
CA CYS A 12 -20.72 -16.43 10.70
C CYS A 12 -19.36 -16.05 11.27
N LEU A 13 -19.20 -14.80 11.73
CA LEU A 13 -17.98 -14.31 12.36
C LEU A 13 -17.69 -15.07 13.66
N ALA A 14 -18.68 -15.19 14.55
CA ALA A 14 -18.54 -15.91 15.81
C ALA A 14 -18.16 -17.38 15.59
N ALA A 15 -18.78 -18.05 14.61
CA ALA A 15 -18.45 -19.42 14.25
C ALA A 15 -17.01 -19.55 13.72
N GLY A 16 -16.58 -18.63 12.83
CA GLY A 16 -15.22 -18.61 12.30
C GLY A 16 -14.18 -18.34 13.40
N ILE A 17 -14.44 -17.41 14.31
CA ILE A 17 -13.56 -17.13 15.46
C ILE A 17 -13.45 -18.36 16.37
N ALA A 18 -14.58 -19.01 16.68
CA ALA A 18 -14.59 -20.22 17.50
C ALA A 18 -13.80 -21.37 16.84
N ALA A 19 -13.95 -21.54 15.52
CA ALA A 19 -13.20 -22.52 14.75
C ALA A 19 -11.69 -22.22 14.73
N ILE A 20 -11.30 -20.94 14.59
CA ILE A 20 -9.89 -20.52 14.70
C ILE A 20 -9.35 -20.86 16.09
N GLN A 21 -10.06 -20.49 17.15
CA GLN A 21 -9.63 -20.75 18.54
C GLN A 21 -9.50 -22.24 18.83
N GLN A 22 -10.46 -23.04 18.37
CA GLN A 22 -10.44 -24.50 18.54
C GLN A 22 -9.23 -25.11 17.83
N ASN A 23 -8.99 -24.76 16.57
CA ASN A 23 -7.85 -25.27 15.81
C ASN A 23 -6.51 -24.74 16.36
N ALA A 24 -6.46 -23.49 16.81
CA ALA A 24 -5.27 -22.90 17.44
C ALA A 24 -4.90 -23.63 18.74
N PHE A 25 -5.89 -24.03 19.55
CA PHE A 25 -5.64 -24.83 20.75
C PHE A 25 -4.97 -26.17 20.42
N TYR A 26 -5.49 -26.90 19.42
CA TYR A 26 -4.89 -28.15 18.98
C TYR A 26 -3.53 -27.95 18.30
N MET A 27 -3.37 -26.86 17.55
CA MET A 27 -2.10 -26.44 16.99
C MET A 27 -1.08 -26.27 18.11
N HIS A 28 -1.34 -25.45 19.13
CA HIS A 28 -0.42 -25.23 20.26
C HIS A 28 -0.02 -26.52 20.96
N ARG A 29 -0.98 -27.41 21.24
CA ARG A 29 -0.67 -28.70 21.84
C ARG A 29 0.27 -29.54 20.96
N ALA A 30 0.11 -29.46 19.63
CA ALA A 30 1.01 -30.11 18.69
C ALA A 30 2.39 -29.43 18.64
N LEU A 31 2.46 -28.10 18.76
CA LEU A 31 3.72 -27.35 18.88
C LEU A 31 4.48 -27.78 20.14
N ASP A 32 3.81 -27.84 21.30
CA ASP A 32 4.40 -28.24 22.58
C ASP A 32 4.93 -29.69 22.56
N SER A 33 4.26 -30.54 21.77
CA SER A 33 4.63 -31.95 21.58
C SER A 33 5.62 -32.16 20.42
N ASN A 34 6.09 -31.09 19.78
CA ASN A 34 6.96 -31.10 18.60
C ASN A 34 6.43 -31.98 17.44
N ASN A 35 5.10 -32.04 17.28
CA ASN A 35 4.46 -32.79 16.22
C ASN A 35 4.13 -31.86 15.05
N LEU A 36 5.12 -31.68 14.17
CA LEU A 36 5.03 -30.83 12.99
C LEU A 36 3.82 -31.15 12.09
N LYS A 37 3.54 -32.44 11.87
CA LYS A 37 2.46 -32.86 10.98
C LYS A 37 1.09 -32.40 11.49
N ASP A 38 0.84 -32.61 12.78
CA ASP A 38 -0.43 -32.17 13.38
C ASP A 38 -0.49 -30.65 13.52
N ALA A 39 0.64 -29.99 13.83
CA ALA A 39 0.71 -28.53 13.85
C ALA A 39 0.28 -27.95 12.49
N LEU A 40 0.89 -28.38 11.38
CA LEU A 40 0.55 -27.91 10.03
C LEU A 40 -0.89 -28.24 9.62
N LYS A 41 -1.41 -29.41 10.02
CA LYS A 41 -2.80 -29.80 9.79
C LYS A 41 -3.76 -28.82 10.46
N TYR A 42 -3.56 -28.53 11.75
CA TYR A 42 -4.44 -27.61 12.48
C TYR A 42 -4.25 -26.16 12.03
N SER A 43 -3.03 -25.73 11.68
CA SER A 43 -2.80 -24.41 11.07
C SER A 43 -3.54 -24.27 9.73
N THR A 44 -3.52 -25.31 8.88
CA THR A 44 -4.25 -25.31 7.61
C THR A 44 -5.76 -25.23 7.82
N GLN A 45 -6.29 -25.95 8.81
CA GLN A 45 -7.71 -25.92 9.17
C GLN A 45 -8.13 -24.56 9.73
N MET A 46 -7.32 -23.97 10.62
CA MET A 46 -7.51 -22.62 11.14
C MET A 46 -7.56 -21.58 10.00
N LEU A 47 -6.57 -21.61 9.09
CA LEU A 47 -6.50 -20.69 7.97
C LEU A 47 -7.59 -20.92 6.92
N ALA A 48 -8.26 -22.07 6.92
CA ALA A 48 -9.36 -22.33 6.01
C ALA A 48 -10.56 -21.41 6.29
N GLU A 49 -10.71 -20.90 7.51
CA GLU A 49 -11.75 -19.94 7.88
C GLU A 49 -11.63 -18.61 7.13
N LEU A 50 -10.41 -18.20 6.76
CA LEU A 50 -10.15 -17.01 5.94
C LEU A 50 -10.65 -17.16 4.50
N ARG A 51 -11.11 -18.35 4.09
CA ARG A 51 -11.70 -18.59 2.77
C ARG A 51 -13.18 -18.19 2.70
N THR A 52 -13.74 -17.59 3.73
CA THR A 52 -15.11 -17.05 3.68
C THR A 52 -15.21 -15.87 2.70
N SER A 53 -16.39 -15.73 2.07
CA SER A 53 -16.81 -14.50 1.36
C SER A 53 -18.09 -13.92 1.96
N ARG A 54 -18.51 -14.42 3.13
CA ARG A 54 -19.76 -14.01 3.76
C ARG A 54 -19.60 -12.79 4.65
N LEU A 55 -18.37 -12.36 4.92
CA LEU A 55 -18.07 -11.27 5.85
C LEU A 55 -17.81 -9.98 5.08
N SER A 56 -18.34 -8.88 5.61
CA SER A 56 -17.92 -7.52 5.27
C SER A 56 -16.44 -7.29 5.61
N PRO A 57 -15.75 -6.32 4.99
CA PRO A 57 -14.33 -6.04 5.21
C PRO A 57 -13.96 -5.86 6.68
N HIS A 58 -14.73 -5.11 7.44
CA HIS A 58 -14.51 -4.90 8.87
C HIS A 58 -14.55 -6.21 9.67
N LYS A 59 -15.55 -7.06 9.43
CA LYS A 59 -15.67 -8.36 10.11
C LYS A 59 -14.59 -9.35 9.65
N TYR A 60 -14.24 -9.30 8.36
CA TYR A 60 -13.13 -10.09 7.84
C TYR A 60 -11.80 -9.66 8.47
N TYR A 61 -11.58 -8.35 8.69
CA TYR A 61 -10.42 -7.83 9.42
C TYR A 61 -10.35 -8.41 10.83
N GLU A 62 -11.47 -8.44 11.56
CA GLU A 62 -11.51 -9.04 12.90
C GLU A 62 -11.13 -10.53 12.88
N LEU A 63 -11.70 -11.31 11.96
CA LEU A 63 -11.35 -12.73 11.77
C LEU A 63 -9.87 -12.89 11.41
N TYR A 64 -9.38 -12.06 10.48
CA TYR A 64 -7.98 -12.04 10.05
C TYR A 64 -7.04 -11.77 11.23
N MET A 65 -7.34 -10.82 12.09
CA MET A 65 -6.50 -10.49 13.25
C MET A 65 -6.35 -11.68 14.20
N ARG A 66 -7.42 -12.48 14.41
CA ARG A 66 -7.33 -13.70 15.21
C ARG A 66 -6.40 -14.73 14.57
N ALA A 67 -6.50 -14.96 13.26
CA ALA A 67 -5.59 -15.87 12.56
C ALA A 67 -4.14 -15.34 12.55
N PHE A 68 -3.96 -14.03 12.42
CA PHE A 68 -2.67 -13.36 12.37
C PHE A 68 -1.86 -13.52 13.66
N ASP A 69 -2.50 -13.38 14.83
CA ASP A 69 -1.84 -13.59 16.12
C ASP A 69 -1.36 -15.04 16.28
N GLU A 70 -2.11 -16.01 15.75
CA GLU A 70 -1.73 -17.42 15.77
C GLU A 70 -0.60 -17.75 14.79
N LEU A 71 -0.56 -17.11 13.62
CA LEU A 71 0.54 -17.24 12.66
C LEU A 71 1.88 -16.76 13.22
N ARG A 72 1.88 -15.73 14.10
CA ARG A 72 3.11 -15.28 14.77
C ARG A 72 3.72 -16.35 15.67
N LYS A 73 2.88 -17.10 16.39
CA LYS A 73 3.33 -18.22 17.22
C LYS A 73 3.88 -19.35 16.35
N LEU A 74 3.27 -19.58 15.19
CA LEU A 74 3.76 -20.56 14.22
C LEU A 74 5.12 -20.15 13.61
N GLU A 75 5.35 -18.86 13.34
CA GLU A 75 6.67 -18.35 12.90
C GLU A 75 7.76 -18.67 13.94
N ILE A 76 7.48 -18.43 15.23
CA ILE A 76 8.41 -18.74 16.32
C ILE A 76 8.74 -20.24 16.34
N PHE A 77 7.72 -21.09 16.21
CA PHE A 77 7.90 -22.53 16.16
C PHE A 77 8.77 -22.98 14.98
N PHE A 78 8.51 -22.49 13.76
CA PHE A 78 9.34 -22.84 12.60
C PHE A 78 10.80 -22.45 12.80
N ARG A 79 11.06 -21.31 13.44
CA ARG A 79 12.41 -20.88 13.80
C ARG A 79 13.07 -21.84 14.80
N GLU A 80 12.32 -22.37 15.76
CA GLU A 80 12.82 -23.36 16.73
C GLU A 80 13.07 -24.73 16.10
N GLU A 81 12.21 -25.20 15.21
CA GLU A 81 12.39 -26.46 14.48
C GLU A 81 13.64 -26.41 13.58
N THR A 82 13.88 -25.27 12.92
CA THR A 82 15.11 -25.07 12.13
C THR A 82 16.36 -25.19 13.01
N ARG A 83 16.31 -24.61 14.23
CA ARG A 83 17.41 -24.75 15.21
C ARG A 83 17.61 -26.18 15.73
N ARG A 84 16.58 -27.02 15.66
CA ARG A 84 16.64 -28.44 16.03
C ARG A 84 17.15 -29.35 14.92
N GLY A 85 17.49 -28.77 13.75
CA GLY A 85 18.11 -29.49 12.63
C GLY A 85 17.13 -29.92 11.54
N CYS A 86 15.87 -29.48 11.57
CA CYS A 86 14.99 -29.62 10.41
C CYS A 86 15.44 -28.68 9.29
N SER A 87 15.59 -29.21 8.06
CA SER A 87 15.94 -28.38 6.90
C SER A 87 14.82 -27.40 6.60
N ILE A 88 15.15 -26.12 6.47
CA ILE A 88 14.17 -25.08 6.14
C ILE A 88 13.62 -25.26 4.73
N VAL A 89 14.42 -25.82 3.81
CA VAL A 89 14.00 -26.13 2.44
C VAL A 89 12.88 -27.17 2.45
N ASP A 90 13.04 -28.23 3.24
CA ASP A 90 12.03 -29.28 3.39
C ASP A 90 10.76 -28.70 4.02
N LEU A 91 10.88 -27.81 5.01
CA LEU A 91 9.72 -27.11 5.59
C LEU A 91 9.02 -26.21 4.56
N TYR A 92 9.79 -25.51 3.72
CA TYR A 92 9.29 -24.66 2.66
C TYR A 92 8.54 -25.45 1.58
N GLU A 93 9.00 -26.65 1.23
CA GLU A 93 8.29 -27.59 0.35
C GLU A 93 7.05 -28.18 1.03
N LEU A 94 7.18 -28.59 2.30
CA LEU A 94 6.13 -29.28 3.04
C LEU A 94 4.84 -28.45 3.16
N VAL A 95 4.97 -27.14 3.43
CA VAL A 95 3.79 -26.25 3.52
C VAL A 95 3.06 -26.10 2.18
N GLN A 96 3.74 -26.33 1.05
CA GLN A 96 3.13 -26.24 -0.27
C GLN A 96 2.18 -27.40 -0.58
N HIS A 97 2.26 -28.50 0.16
CA HIS A 97 1.31 -29.61 0.04
C HIS A 97 -0.08 -29.30 0.60
N ALA A 98 -0.27 -28.16 1.28
CA ALA A 98 -1.59 -27.74 1.74
C ALA A 98 -2.56 -27.58 0.55
N GLY A 99 -3.62 -28.40 0.49
CA GLY A 99 -4.48 -28.48 -0.70
C GLY A 99 -5.18 -27.18 -1.11
N ASN A 100 -5.53 -26.32 -0.16
CA ASN A 100 -6.17 -25.03 -0.44
C ASN A 100 -5.13 -23.92 -0.58
N ILE A 101 -5.26 -23.12 -1.65
CA ILE A 101 -4.28 -22.07 -1.99
C ILE A 101 -4.12 -20.99 -0.92
N LEU A 102 -5.21 -20.56 -0.27
CA LEU A 102 -5.13 -19.46 0.70
C LEU A 102 -4.36 -19.87 1.97
N PRO A 103 -4.73 -20.97 2.68
CA PRO A 103 -3.90 -21.50 3.76
C PRO A 103 -2.44 -21.75 3.35
N ARG A 104 -2.23 -22.32 2.17
CA ARG A 104 -0.90 -22.60 1.63
C ARG A 104 -0.04 -21.35 1.59
N LEU A 105 -0.56 -20.25 1.02
CA LEU A 105 0.21 -19.02 0.85
C LEU A 105 0.46 -18.28 2.16
N TYR A 106 -0.47 -18.34 3.12
CA TYR A 106 -0.18 -17.81 4.47
C TYR A 106 0.96 -18.58 5.12
N LEU A 107 0.91 -19.92 5.12
CA LEU A 107 1.99 -20.75 5.65
C LEU A 107 3.30 -20.51 4.91
N LEU A 108 3.25 -20.39 3.57
CA LEU A 108 4.41 -20.12 2.71
C LEU A 108 5.06 -18.78 3.06
N CYS A 109 4.26 -17.72 3.27
CA CYS A 109 4.77 -16.43 3.73
C CYS A 109 5.38 -16.52 5.14
N THR A 110 4.76 -17.28 6.05
CA THR A 110 5.28 -17.48 7.41
C THR A 110 6.63 -18.20 7.40
N ILE A 111 6.77 -19.34 6.70
CA ILE A 111 8.04 -20.05 6.61
C ILE A 111 9.06 -19.26 5.77
N GLY A 112 8.63 -18.52 4.76
CA GLY A 112 9.48 -17.64 3.96
C GLY A 112 10.16 -16.55 4.80
N SER A 113 9.45 -15.96 5.77
CA SER A 113 10.04 -15.05 6.75
C SER A 113 11.18 -15.72 7.54
N VAL A 114 10.99 -16.97 7.97
CA VAL A 114 12.02 -17.74 8.69
C VAL A 114 13.16 -18.13 7.75
N TYR A 115 12.86 -18.46 6.49
CA TYR A 115 13.84 -18.85 5.49
C TYR A 115 14.80 -17.70 5.20
N ILE A 116 14.29 -16.49 5.01
CA ILE A 116 15.13 -15.29 4.85
C ILE A 116 16.00 -15.07 6.10
N LYS A 117 15.42 -15.15 7.30
CA LYS A 117 16.15 -15.00 8.58
C LYS A 117 17.23 -16.06 8.79
N SER A 118 17.07 -17.26 8.24
CA SER A 118 18.07 -18.33 8.35
C SER A 118 19.33 -18.07 7.52
N LYS A 119 19.26 -17.14 6.55
CA LYS A 119 20.32 -16.84 5.57
C LYS A 119 20.73 -18.04 4.70
N GLU A 120 19.91 -19.09 4.64
CA GLU A 120 20.14 -20.25 3.76
C GLU A 120 19.78 -19.97 2.29
N ALA A 121 19.00 -18.92 2.03
CA ALA A 121 18.74 -18.41 0.69
C ALA A 121 18.78 -16.86 0.67
N PRO A 122 19.15 -16.24 -0.47
CA PRO A 122 19.09 -14.79 -0.61
C PRO A 122 17.67 -14.26 -0.38
N ALA A 123 17.56 -13.15 0.36
CA ALA A 123 16.28 -12.53 0.64
C ALA A 123 15.51 -12.18 -0.65
N LYS A 124 16.22 -11.67 -1.68
CA LYS A 124 15.64 -11.34 -2.99
C LYS A 124 14.91 -12.50 -3.65
N ASP A 125 15.47 -13.71 -3.63
CA ASP A 125 14.91 -14.87 -4.32
C ASP A 125 13.62 -15.34 -3.63
N VAL A 126 13.65 -15.41 -2.30
CA VAL A 126 12.48 -15.79 -1.50
C VAL A 126 11.38 -14.74 -1.63
N LEU A 127 11.71 -13.45 -1.53
CA LEU A 127 10.72 -12.37 -1.66
C LEU A 127 10.09 -12.36 -3.05
N LYS A 128 10.89 -12.56 -4.10
CA LYS A 128 10.42 -12.68 -5.48
C LYS A 128 9.45 -13.86 -5.63
N ASP A 129 9.82 -15.05 -5.19
CA ASP A 129 8.94 -16.21 -5.25
C ASP A 129 7.61 -15.95 -4.49
N LEU A 130 7.67 -15.44 -3.25
CA LEU A 130 6.48 -15.16 -2.45
C LEU A 130 5.51 -14.17 -3.11
N VAL A 131 6.03 -13.06 -3.67
CA VAL A 131 5.18 -12.05 -4.33
C VAL A 131 4.56 -12.57 -5.63
N GLU A 132 5.26 -13.45 -6.35
CA GLU A 132 4.77 -14.12 -7.54
C GLU A 132 3.71 -15.18 -7.20
N MET A 133 3.96 -16.02 -6.20
CA MET A 133 3.03 -17.06 -5.75
C MET A 133 1.74 -16.45 -5.20
N CYS A 134 1.80 -15.27 -4.57
CA CYS A 134 0.63 -14.52 -4.14
C CYS A 134 -0.30 -14.08 -5.29
N ARG A 135 0.15 -14.10 -6.56
CA ARG A 135 -0.73 -13.89 -7.73
C ARG A 135 -1.80 -14.97 -7.85
N GLY A 136 -1.65 -16.12 -7.20
CA GLY A 136 -2.65 -17.18 -7.19
C GLY A 136 -3.99 -16.79 -6.54
N VAL A 137 -4.03 -15.76 -5.69
CA VAL A 137 -5.25 -15.31 -5.01
C VAL A 137 -5.82 -14.05 -5.66
N GLN A 138 -6.76 -14.25 -6.57
CA GLN A 138 -7.41 -13.16 -7.34
C GLN A 138 -8.68 -12.60 -6.69
N HIS A 139 -9.14 -13.18 -5.57
CA HIS A 139 -10.28 -12.63 -4.83
C HIS A 139 -9.86 -11.35 -4.09
N PRO A 140 -10.47 -10.18 -4.35
CA PRO A 140 -10.00 -8.89 -3.83
C PRO A 140 -9.75 -8.83 -2.33
N LEU A 141 -10.78 -9.11 -1.52
CA LEU A 141 -10.66 -9.01 -0.05
C LEU A 141 -9.55 -9.92 0.48
N ARG A 142 -9.62 -11.22 0.17
CA ARG A 142 -8.64 -12.22 0.61
C ARG A 142 -7.23 -11.94 0.11
N GLY A 143 -7.09 -11.48 -1.14
CA GLY A 143 -5.82 -11.14 -1.76
C GLY A 143 -5.19 -9.89 -1.13
N LEU A 144 -5.97 -8.85 -0.84
CA LEU A 144 -5.50 -7.65 -0.14
C LEU A 144 -4.96 -8.00 1.25
N PHE A 145 -5.69 -8.84 2.00
CA PHE A 145 -5.23 -9.28 3.32
C PHE A 145 -4.00 -10.18 3.27
N LEU A 146 -3.92 -11.10 2.31
CA LEU A 146 -2.74 -11.95 2.12
C LEU A 146 -1.51 -11.11 1.75
N ARG A 147 -1.66 -10.13 0.84
CA ARG A 147 -0.56 -9.25 0.42
C ARG A 147 -0.16 -8.28 1.53
N SER A 148 -1.12 -7.80 2.32
CA SER A 148 -0.83 -7.03 3.54
C SER A 148 -0.07 -7.87 4.57
N TYR A 149 -0.40 -9.17 4.71
CA TYR A 149 0.36 -10.08 5.54
C TYR A 149 1.78 -10.26 5.02
N LEU A 150 1.96 -10.49 3.71
CA LEU A 150 3.27 -10.57 3.07
C LEU A 150 4.13 -9.34 3.38
N SER A 151 3.60 -8.12 3.17
CA SER A 151 4.31 -6.88 3.49
C SER A 151 4.69 -6.77 4.97
N GLN A 152 3.83 -7.23 5.88
CA GLN A 152 4.10 -7.20 7.32
C GLN A 152 5.20 -8.17 7.72
N VAL A 153 5.20 -9.39 7.17
CA VAL A 153 6.22 -10.39 7.48
C VAL A 153 7.52 -10.15 6.74
N SER A 154 7.55 -9.36 5.67
CA SER A 154 8.79 -9.05 4.93
C SER A 154 9.44 -7.73 5.32
N ARG A 155 8.76 -6.84 6.05
CA ARG A 155 9.21 -5.46 6.31
C ARG A 155 10.63 -5.36 6.88
N ASP A 156 10.94 -6.15 7.90
CA ASP A 156 12.25 -6.22 8.55
C ASP A 156 13.25 -7.15 7.83
N LYS A 157 12.91 -7.64 6.62
CA LYS A 157 13.76 -8.51 5.80
C LYS A 157 13.98 -7.99 4.38
N LEU A 158 13.67 -6.72 4.14
CA LEU A 158 13.95 -6.11 2.85
C LEU A 158 15.47 -5.95 2.69
N PRO A 159 16.02 -6.31 1.51
CA PRO A 159 17.40 -5.99 1.17
C PRO A 159 17.52 -4.45 1.03
N ASP A 160 18.22 -3.82 1.97
CA ASP A 160 18.36 -2.36 2.04
C ASP A 160 19.79 -2.02 2.49
N ILE A 161 20.21 -0.77 2.31
CA ILE A 161 21.54 -0.30 2.72
C ILE A 161 21.71 -0.50 4.23
N GLY A 162 22.78 -1.16 4.66
CA GLY A 162 23.04 -1.42 6.06
C GLY A 162 22.15 -2.49 6.71
N SER A 163 21.31 -3.18 5.93
CA SER A 163 20.46 -4.26 6.43
C SER A 163 21.20 -5.59 6.54
N ASP A 164 20.74 -6.49 7.42
CA ASP A 164 21.29 -7.85 7.57
C ASP A 164 21.21 -8.73 6.31
N TYR A 165 20.46 -8.24 5.31
CA TYR A 165 20.15 -8.89 4.05
C TYR A 165 20.70 -8.10 2.85
N GLU A 166 21.56 -7.13 3.10
CA GLU A 166 22.32 -6.45 2.06
C GLU A 166 23.13 -7.50 1.27
N GLY A 167 22.88 -7.54 -0.04
CA GLY A 167 23.47 -8.49 -0.98
C GLY A 167 24.45 -7.81 -1.94
N ASP A 168 24.45 -8.24 -3.20
CA ASP A 168 25.31 -7.70 -4.26
C ASP A 168 24.85 -6.30 -4.75
N GLU A 169 25.56 -5.73 -5.73
CA GLU A 169 25.12 -4.54 -6.49
C GLU A 169 23.66 -4.73 -6.96
N ASP A 170 22.79 -3.75 -6.72
CA ASP A 170 21.31 -3.72 -6.95
C ASP A 170 20.39 -4.28 -5.84
N THR A 171 20.92 -4.56 -4.64
CA THR A 171 20.14 -4.99 -3.47
C THR A 171 18.88 -4.12 -3.20
N VAL A 172 19.03 -2.79 -3.23
CA VAL A 172 17.92 -1.85 -2.97
C VAL A 172 16.84 -1.95 -4.06
N MET A 173 17.24 -2.18 -5.31
CA MET A 173 16.31 -2.31 -6.44
C MET A 173 15.42 -3.55 -6.29
N ASP A 174 15.96 -4.65 -5.77
CA ASP A 174 15.17 -5.85 -5.49
C ASP A 174 14.06 -5.58 -4.46
N ALA A 175 14.35 -4.81 -3.40
CA ALA A 175 13.35 -4.39 -2.44
C ALA A 175 12.29 -3.46 -3.06
N VAL A 176 12.71 -2.48 -3.86
CA VAL A 176 11.82 -1.55 -4.55
C VAL A 176 10.91 -2.31 -5.52
N GLU A 177 11.43 -3.23 -6.34
CA GLU A 177 10.65 -4.05 -7.26
C GLU A 177 9.63 -4.92 -6.50
N PHE A 178 10.04 -5.56 -5.42
CA PHE A 178 9.14 -6.35 -4.59
C PHE A 178 7.95 -5.51 -4.09
N VAL A 179 8.21 -4.32 -3.54
CA VAL A 179 7.15 -3.46 -2.99
C VAL A 179 6.28 -2.89 -4.12
N LEU A 180 6.86 -2.45 -5.23
CA LEU A 180 6.11 -1.94 -6.39
C LEU A 180 5.23 -3.01 -7.06
N GLN A 181 5.73 -4.24 -7.17
CA GLN A 181 4.95 -5.36 -7.66
C GLN A 181 3.78 -5.67 -6.72
N ASN A 182 4.02 -5.67 -5.41
CA ASN A 182 2.96 -5.90 -4.44
C ASN A 182 1.92 -4.77 -4.44
N PHE A 183 2.36 -3.51 -4.49
CA PHE A 183 1.52 -2.33 -4.65
C PHE A 183 0.63 -2.42 -5.90
N THR A 184 1.22 -2.75 -7.04
CA THR A 184 0.51 -2.90 -8.33
C THR A 184 -0.60 -3.93 -8.22
N GLU A 185 -0.32 -5.11 -7.67
CA GLU A 185 -1.31 -6.17 -7.54
C GLU A 185 -2.39 -5.84 -6.49
N MET A 186 -2.02 -5.16 -5.39
CA MET A 186 -2.99 -4.69 -4.39
C MET A 186 -3.92 -3.62 -4.97
N ASN A 187 -3.39 -2.65 -5.73
CA ASN A 187 -4.20 -1.64 -6.40
C ASN A 187 -5.19 -2.28 -7.39
N LYS A 188 -4.73 -3.23 -8.21
CA LYS A 188 -5.60 -4.01 -9.13
C LYS A 188 -6.72 -4.73 -8.39
N LEU A 189 -6.41 -5.42 -7.28
CA LEU A 189 -7.41 -6.10 -6.46
C LEU A 189 -8.42 -5.11 -5.88
N TRP A 190 -7.94 -3.98 -5.36
CA TRP A 190 -8.78 -2.95 -4.76
C TRP A 190 -9.72 -2.28 -5.75
N VAL A 191 -9.24 -1.95 -6.96
CA VAL A 191 -10.05 -1.42 -8.06
C VAL A 191 -11.05 -2.47 -8.56
N ARG A 192 -10.66 -3.75 -8.60
CA ARG A 192 -11.55 -4.85 -8.97
C ARG A 192 -12.77 -4.93 -8.06
N MET A 193 -12.65 -4.57 -6.77
CA MET A 193 -13.80 -4.54 -5.84
C MET A 193 -14.95 -3.67 -6.35
N GLN A 194 -14.66 -2.59 -7.09
CA GLN A 194 -15.69 -1.69 -7.64
C GLN A 194 -16.70 -2.43 -8.53
N HIS A 195 -16.21 -3.43 -9.25
CA HIS A 195 -16.92 -4.17 -10.29
C HIS A 195 -17.50 -5.49 -9.80
N GLN A 196 -17.34 -5.83 -8.51
CA GLN A 196 -17.87 -7.07 -7.96
C GLN A 196 -19.33 -6.93 -7.52
N GLY A 197 -20.19 -7.82 -8.01
CA GLY A 197 -21.58 -7.89 -7.56
C GLY A 197 -22.53 -6.88 -8.21
N PRO A 198 -23.78 -6.80 -7.74
CA PRO A 198 -24.85 -6.04 -8.40
C PRO A 198 -24.63 -4.52 -8.39
N ALA A 199 -25.07 -3.82 -9.45
CA ALA A 199 -24.94 -2.36 -9.54
C ALA A 199 -25.60 -1.59 -8.38
N ARG A 200 -26.70 -2.11 -7.82
CA ARG A 200 -27.41 -1.52 -6.68
C ARG A 200 -26.57 -1.41 -5.39
N ASP A 201 -25.53 -2.24 -5.25
CA ASP A 201 -24.68 -2.28 -4.06
C ASP A 201 -23.43 -1.38 -4.22
N LYS A 202 -23.39 -0.51 -5.25
CA LYS A 202 -22.25 0.36 -5.56
C LYS A 202 -21.82 1.21 -4.36
N GLU A 203 -22.75 1.94 -3.73
CA GLU A 203 -22.43 2.80 -2.57
C GLU A 203 -21.85 2.00 -1.40
N LYS A 204 -22.40 0.81 -1.12
CA LYS A 204 -21.87 -0.08 -0.09
C LYS A 204 -20.43 -0.50 -0.42
N ARG A 205 -20.14 -0.84 -1.68
CA ARG A 205 -18.79 -1.21 -2.11
C ARG A 205 -17.81 -0.06 -2.04
N GLU A 206 -18.22 1.15 -2.39
CA GLU A 206 -17.36 2.34 -2.29
C GLU A 206 -16.98 2.62 -0.84
N LYS A 207 -17.92 2.47 0.10
CA LYS A 207 -17.63 2.55 1.54
C LYS A 207 -16.65 1.45 1.99
N GLU A 208 -16.93 0.20 1.63
CA GLU A 208 -16.08 -0.95 1.93
C GLU A 208 -14.67 -0.82 1.35
N ARG A 209 -14.54 -0.26 0.14
CA ARG A 209 -13.26 0.04 -0.49
C ARG A 209 -12.51 1.14 0.25
N SER A 210 -13.20 2.19 0.68
CA SER A 210 -12.61 3.27 1.46
C SER A 210 -12.02 2.76 2.78
N GLU A 211 -12.70 1.82 3.45
CA GLU A 211 -12.19 1.17 4.69
C GLU A 211 -10.89 0.36 4.47
N LEU A 212 -10.63 -0.10 3.23
CA LEU A 212 -9.47 -0.92 2.89
C LEU A 212 -8.32 -0.16 2.25
N ARG A 213 -8.48 1.15 1.99
CA ARG A 213 -7.49 1.98 1.27
C ARG A 213 -6.10 1.92 1.91
N ASP A 214 -6.04 1.88 3.24
CA ASP A 214 -4.79 1.85 4.02
C ASP A 214 -3.99 0.57 3.80
N LEU A 215 -4.62 -0.54 3.38
CA LEU A 215 -3.88 -1.75 3.01
C LEU A 215 -3.00 -1.50 1.77
N VAL A 216 -3.50 -0.70 0.82
CA VAL A 216 -2.77 -0.38 -0.41
C VAL A 216 -1.72 0.70 -0.14
N GLY A 217 -2.12 1.78 0.56
CA GLY A 217 -1.24 2.93 0.85
C GLY A 217 -0.02 2.58 1.71
N LYS A 218 -0.11 1.56 2.56
CA LYS A 218 1.04 1.03 3.32
C LYS A 218 2.24 0.65 2.45
N ASN A 219 2.05 0.25 1.19
CA ASN A 219 3.18 -0.03 0.30
C ASN A 219 3.98 1.25 -0.02
N LEU A 220 3.32 2.39 -0.21
CA LEU A 220 4.00 3.67 -0.44
C LEU A 220 4.76 4.12 0.80
N HIS A 221 4.20 3.88 1.99
CA HIS A 221 4.89 4.13 3.25
C HIS A 221 6.12 3.22 3.45
N VAL A 222 6.06 1.95 2.98
CA VAL A 222 7.24 1.08 3.01
C VAL A 222 8.31 1.60 2.05
N LEU A 223 7.93 2.02 0.83
CA LEU A 223 8.88 2.62 -0.13
C LEU A 223 9.59 3.85 0.44
N SER A 224 8.87 4.73 1.15
CA SER A 224 9.48 5.92 1.77
C SER A 224 10.33 5.64 3.00
N GLN A 225 10.36 4.39 3.49
CA GLN A 225 11.17 3.95 4.62
C GLN A 225 12.43 3.18 4.22
N ILE A 226 12.60 2.84 2.95
CA ILE A 226 13.81 2.18 2.45
C ILE A 226 14.91 3.23 2.40
N GLU A 227 15.98 3.03 3.15
CA GLU A 227 17.08 4.00 3.26
C GLU A 227 17.78 4.22 1.90
N GLY A 228 17.87 3.16 1.08
CA GLY A 228 18.44 3.24 -0.26
C GLY A 228 17.58 3.96 -1.31
N VAL A 229 16.35 4.40 -1.00
CA VAL A 229 15.54 5.19 -1.94
C VAL A 229 15.96 6.66 -1.85
N ASP A 230 17.07 6.96 -2.52
CA ASP A 230 17.54 8.32 -2.74
C ASP A 230 16.70 9.08 -3.77
N LEU A 231 17.04 10.35 -3.98
CA LEU A 231 16.30 11.23 -4.89
C LEU A 231 16.33 10.73 -6.35
N ASP A 232 17.49 10.24 -6.81
CA ASP A 232 17.66 9.78 -8.19
C ASP A 232 16.82 8.53 -8.44
N LEU A 233 16.87 7.56 -7.51
CA LEU A 233 16.06 6.35 -7.60
C LEU A 233 14.56 6.66 -7.51
N TYR A 234 14.18 7.60 -6.64
CA TYR A 234 12.80 8.06 -6.54
C TYR A 234 12.32 8.67 -7.86
N LYS A 235 13.09 9.59 -8.42
CA LYS A 235 12.78 10.32 -9.66
C LYS A 235 12.70 9.41 -10.87
N ASP A 236 13.66 8.50 -11.03
CA ASP A 236 13.81 7.72 -12.25
C ASP A 236 12.99 6.42 -12.22
N THR A 237 12.71 5.86 -11.03
CA THR A 237 12.02 4.57 -10.92
C THR A 237 10.75 4.62 -10.08
N VAL A 238 10.83 5.04 -8.81
CA VAL A 238 9.71 4.87 -7.86
C VAL A 238 8.51 5.72 -8.27
N LEU A 239 8.70 7.03 -8.44
CA LEU A 239 7.63 7.95 -8.76
C LEU A 239 6.96 7.63 -10.10
N PRO A 240 7.69 7.45 -11.22
CA PRO A 240 7.07 7.12 -12.51
C PRO A 240 6.20 5.85 -12.44
N ARG A 241 6.67 4.80 -11.77
CA ARG A 241 5.93 3.53 -11.67
C ARG A 241 4.71 3.65 -10.75
N VAL A 242 4.80 4.41 -9.66
CA VAL A 242 3.64 4.67 -8.81
C VAL A 242 2.59 5.50 -9.57
N LEU A 243 3.01 6.58 -10.22
CA LEU A 243 2.10 7.43 -11.01
C LEU A 243 1.47 6.67 -12.17
N GLU A 244 2.22 5.78 -12.84
CA GLU A 244 1.66 4.90 -13.87
C GLU A 244 0.48 4.10 -13.33
N GLN A 245 0.61 3.49 -12.15
CA GLN A 245 -0.49 2.72 -11.54
C GLN A 245 -1.67 3.62 -11.13
N ILE A 246 -1.40 4.83 -10.64
CA ILE A 246 -2.45 5.80 -10.27
C ILE A 246 -3.22 6.25 -11.52
N VAL A 247 -2.52 6.68 -12.57
CA VAL A 247 -3.15 7.18 -13.80
C VAL A 247 -3.91 6.07 -14.52
N ASN A 248 -3.35 4.86 -14.60
CA ASN A 248 -3.92 3.76 -15.37
C ASN A 248 -5.02 2.99 -14.64
N CYS A 249 -5.19 3.16 -13.32
CA CYS A 249 -6.27 2.47 -12.62
C CYS A 249 -7.66 3.00 -12.97
N LYS A 250 -7.76 4.24 -13.46
CA LYS A 250 -8.99 4.88 -13.94
C LYS A 250 -10.17 4.77 -12.94
N ASP A 251 -9.86 4.88 -11.65
CA ASP A 251 -10.82 4.75 -10.56
C ASP A 251 -10.71 5.95 -9.59
N ASP A 252 -11.83 6.62 -9.35
CA ASP A 252 -11.86 7.90 -8.62
C ASP A 252 -11.33 7.81 -7.18
N ILE A 253 -11.77 6.77 -6.45
CA ILE A 253 -11.39 6.56 -5.05
C ILE A 253 -9.90 6.25 -4.96
N ALA A 254 -9.40 5.38 -5.85
CA ALA A 254 -8.01 5.01 -5.88
C ALA A 254 -7.10 6.17 -6.28
N GLN A 255 -7.48 6.93 -7.31
CA GLN A 255 -6.70 8.07 -7.77
C GLN A 255 -6.60 9.16 -6.72
N HIS A 256 -7.73 9.56 -6.12
CA HIS A 256 -7.73 10.57 -5.05
C HIS A 256 -6.86 10.14 -3.88
N TYR A 257 -7.11 8.93 -3.34
CA TYR A 257 -6.39 8.45 -2.15
C TYR A 257 -4.89 8.23 -2.40
N LEU A 258 -4.51 7.62 -3.53
CA LEU A 258 -3.11 7.30 -3.79
C LEU A 258 -2.28 8.55 -4.10
N MET A 259 -2.86 9.56 -4.74
CA MET A 259 -2.20 10.86 -4.91
C MET A 259 -1.98 11.56 -3.57
N ASP A 260 -3.01 11.63 -2.73
CA ASP A 260 -2.90 12.20 -1.37
C ASP A 260 -1.88 11.42 -0.53
N CYS A 261 -1.93 10.09 -0.56
CA CYS A 261 -0.97 9.23 0.14
C CYS A 261 0.47 9.46 -0.35
N LEU A 262 0.69 9.54 -1.66
CA LEU A 262 2.01 9.85 -2.25
C LEU A 262 2.53 11.19 -1.73
N ILE A 263 1.70 12.24 -1.76
CA ILE A 263 2.07 13.56 -1.25
C ILE A 263 2.41 13.46 0.22
N GLN A 264 1.68 12.70 1.04
CA GLN A 264 1.88 12.60 2.48
C GLN A 264 3.14 11.80 2.88
N VAL A 265 3.45 10.69 2.21
CA VAL A 265 4.47 9.75 2.69
C VAL A 265 5.90 10.07 2.26
N PHE A 266 6.10 10.76 1.14
CA PHE A 266 7.43 11.11 0.64
C PHE A 266 7.88 12.52 1.11
N PRO A 267 9.20 12.80 1.20
CA PRO A 267 9.75 14.08 1.65
C PRO A 267 9.46 15.26 0.72
N ASP A 268 9.55 16.49 1.25
CA ASP A 268 9.29 17.74 0.51
C ASP A 268 10.31 17.98 -0.62
N GLU A 269 11.59 17.71 -0.34
CA GLU A 269 12.68 17.78 -1.31
C GLU A 269 12.39 16.94 -2.55
N TYR A 270 11.86 15.72 -2.35
CA TYR A 270 11.54 14.81 -3.44
C TYR A 270 10.38 15.36 -4.28
N HIS A 271 9.35 15.91 -3.64
CA HIS A 271 8.23 16.55 -4.35
C HIS A 271 8.68 17.77 -5.15
N LEU A 272 9.58 18.58 -4.60
CA LEU A 272 10.11 19.75 -5.28
C LEU A 272 10.89 19.33 -6.54
N GLN A 273 11.85 18.41 -6.39
CA GLN A 273 12.71 17.96 -7.49
C GLN A 273 11.97 17.14 -8.56
N THR A 274 10.78 16.61 -8.23
CA THR A 274 9.94 15.84 -9.16
C THR A 274 8.62 16.52 -9.52
N LEU A 275 8.50 17.82 -9.22
CA LEU A 275 7.27 18.59 -9.34
C LEU A 275 6.65 18.52 -10.74
N GLU A 276 7.47 18.57 -11.78
CA GLU A 276 7.00 18.48 -13.18
C GLU A 276 6.33 17.13 -13.47
N THR A 277 6.95 16.02 -13.05
CA THR A 277 6.43 14.67 -13.24
C THR A 277 5.13 14.47 -12.44
N LEU A 278 5.10 14.92 -11.19
CA LEU A 278 3.93 14.82 -10.32
C LEU A 278 2.75 15.62 -10.87
N LEU A 279 2.96 16.89 -11.22
CA LEU A 279 1.92 17.76 -11.78
C LEU A 279 1.48 17.30 -13.17
N GLY A 280 2.37 16.70 -13.96
CA GLY A 280 2.04 16.12 -15.27
C GLY A 280 1.04 14.96 -15.20
N ALA A 281 0.93 14.28 -14.05
CA ALA A 281 -0.05 13.22 -13.83
C ALA A 281 -1.45 13.77 -13.50
N CYS A 282 -1.57 14.96 -12.90
CA CYS A 282 -2.83 15.52 -12.42
C CYS A 282 -3.91 15.65 -13.51
N PRO A 283 -3.63 16.18 -14.73
CA PRO A 283 -4.62 16.25 -15.80
C PRO A 283 -5.06 14.90 -16.37
N GLN A 284 -4.35 13.81 -16.07
CA GLN A 284 -4.62 12.47 -16.60
C GLN A 284 -5.56 11.64 -15.70
N LEU A 285 -5.88 12.17 -14.52
CA LEU A 285 -6.83 11.58 -13.58
C LEU A 285 -8.26 11.71 -14.11
N GLN A 286 -9.18 10.92 -13.57
CA GLN A 286 -10.60 11.00 -13.90
C GLN A 286 -11.16 12.38 -13.56
N SER A 287 -12.09 12.87 -14.37
CA SER A 287 -12.69 14.21 -14.20
C SER A 287 -13.49 14.35 -12.89
N SER A 288 -13.91 13.23 -12.28
CA SER A 288 -14.63 13.15 -11.01
C SER A 288 -13.71 13.14 -9.78
N VAL A 289 -12.40 13.01 -9.95
CA VAL A 289 -11.44 13.06 -8.85
C VAL A 289 -11.35 14.48 -8.29
N ASP A 290 -11.43 14.59 -6.97
CA ASP A 290 -11.19 15.85 -6.25
C ASP A 290 -9.70 16.21 -6.24
N ILE A 291 -9.22 16.62 -7.42
CA ILE A 291 -7.83 17.05 -7.65
C ILE A 291 -7.54 18.40 -7.02
N LYS A 292 -8.59 19.20 -6.80
CA LYS A 292 -8.50 20.47 -6.08
C LYS A 292 -7.90 20.24 -4.71
N THR A 293 -8.47 19.32 -3.93
CA THR A 293 -7.96 19.01 -2.58
C THR A 293 -6.51 18.50 -2.63
N VAL A 294 -6.21 17.57 -3.54
CA VAL A 294 -4.86 17.00 -3.72
C VAL A 294 -3.81 18.08 -4.04
N LEU A 295 -4.09 18.96 -5.00
CA LEU A 295 -3.17 20.03 -5.38
C LEU A 295 -3.04 21.12 -4.32
N SER A 296 -4.13 21.48 -3.64
CA SER A 296 -4.08 22.38 -2.50
C SER A 296 -3.19 21.83 -1.39
N GLN A 297 -3.30 20.54 -1.06
CA GLN A 297 -2.43 19.90 -0.06
C GLN A 297 -0.96 19.92 -0.47
N LEU A 298 -0.63 19.67 -1.74
CA LEU A 298 0.75 19.77 -2.24
C LEU A 298 1.29 21.20 -2.11
N MET A 299 0.52 22.20 -2.55
CA MET A 299 0.91 23.61 -2.46
C MET A 299 1.08 24.06 -1.01
N ASP A 300 0.14 23.73 -0.12
CA ASP A 300 0.22 24.08 1.29
C ASP A 300 1.45 23.43 1.94
N ARG A 301 1.73 22.18 1.59
CA ARG A 301 2.91 21.44 2.08
C ARG A 301 4.22 22.09 1.64
N LEU A 302 4.35 22.42 0.35
CA LEU A 302 5.52 23.12 -0.18
C LEU A 302 5.66 24.56 0.37
N SER A 303 4.54 25.24 0.59
CA SER A 303 4.52 26.57 1.22
C SER A 303 5.08 26.52 2.64
N ASN A 304 4.65 25.52 3.42
CA ASN A 304 5.16 25.30 4.77
C ASN A 304 6.65 24.93 4.75
N TYR A 305 7.08 24.11 3.79
CA TYR A 305 8.49 23.77 3.61
C TYR A 305 9.35 25.01 3.37
N ALA A 306 8.95 25.88 2.43
CA ALA A 306 9.62 27.16 2.18
C ALA A 306 9.62 28.11 3.39
N ALA A 307 8.51 28.13 4.16
CA ALA A 307 8.42 28.93 5.38
C ALA A 307 9.33 28.41 6.50
N SER A 308 9.60 27.10 6.52
CA SER A 308 10.37 26.44 7.59
C SER A 308 11.89 26.61 7.44
N SER A 309 12.39 26.80 6.21
CA SER A 309 13.81 26.97 5.93
C SER A 309 14.00 27.92 4.77
N THR A 310 14.63 29.07 5.01
CA THR A 310 14.98 29.99 3.94
C THR A 310 16.11 29.46 3.03
N GLU A 311 16.83 28.43 3.48
CA GLU A 311 17.94 27.84 2.72
C GLU A 311 17.45 27.05 1.50
N VAL A 312 16.18 26.61 1.49
CA VAL A 312 15.60 25.85 0.38
C VAL A 312 14.98 26.74 -0.69
N LEU A 313 14.80 28.04 -0.44
CA LEU A 313 14.23 29.00 -1.40
C LEU A 313 14.95 29.05 -2.76
N PRO A 314 16.29 28.95 -2.85
CA PRO A 314 16.98 28.86 -4.12
C PRO A 314 16.55 27.66 -4.96
N GLU A 315 16.28 26.51 -4.33
CA GLU A 315 15.84 25.30 -5.05
C GLU A 315 14.47 25.49 -5.71
N PHE A 316 13.56 26.22 -5.05
CA PHE A 316 12.26 26.57 -5.64
C PHE A 316 12.39 27.43 -6.90
N LEU A 317 13.37 28.32 -6.92
CA LEU A 317 13.69 29.16 -8.07
C LEU A 317 14.34 28.34 -9.19
N GLU A 318 15.28 27.45 -8.86
CA GLU A 318 15.96 26.59 -9.81
C GLU A 318 14.99 25.63 -10.53
N VAL A 319 14.02 25.10 -9.79
CA VAL A 319 12.99 24.21 -10.34
C VAL A 319 11.88 24.97 -11.08
N ASP A 320 11.83 26.31 -10.97
CA ASP A 320 10.76 27.15 -11.52
C ASP A 320 9.36 26.71 -11.01
N ALA A 321 9.27 26.52 -9.70
CA ALA A 321 8.10 25.91 -9.06
C ALA A 321 6.81 26.71 -9.28
N PHE A 322 6.88 28.05 -9.25
CA PHE A 322 5.73 28.93 -9.48
C PHE A 322 5.13 28.69 -10.87
N SER A 323 5.93 28.82 -11.95
CA SER A 323 5.41 28.65 -13.30
C SER A 323 4.93 27.22 -13.56
N LYS A 324 5.57 26.19 -12.97
CA LYS A 324 5.09 24.81 -13.05
C LYS A 324 3.71 24.64 -12.40
N LEU A 325 3.50 25.19 -11.20
CA LEU A 325 2.22 25.15 -10.49
C LEU A 325 1.13 25.92 -11.25
N THR A 326 1.41 27.13 -11.71
CA THR A 326 0.48 27.94 -12.50
C THR A 326 0.03 27.20 -13.76
N ASN A 327 0.98 26.66 -14.53
CA ASN A 327 0.69 25.90 -15.74
C ASN A 327 -0.11 24.62 -15.44
N ALA A 328 0.19 23.94 -14.34
CA ALA A 328 -0.54 22.73 -13.94
C ALA A 328 -1.98 23.03 -13.55
N ILE A 329 -2.22 24.09 -12.78
CA ILE A 329 -3.58 24.54 -12.41
C ILE A 329 -4.40 24.84 -13.66
N GLY A 330 -3.83 25.58 -14.63
CA GLY A 330 -4.47 25.86 -15.92
C GLY A 330 -4.88 24.57 -16.65
N LYS A 331 -3.93 23.64 -16.84
CA LYS A 331 -4.19 22.34 -17.49
C LYS A 331 -5.23 21.49 -16.75
N VAL A 332 -5.24 21.53 -15.43
CA VAL A 332 -6.21 20.77 -14.61
C VAL A 332 -7.62 21.36 -14.73
N ILE A 333 -7.76 22.68 -14.72
CA ILE A 333 -9.04 23.35 -14.95
C ILE A 333 -9.57 23.05 -16.35
N GLU A 334 -8.70 23.07 -17.37
CA GLU A 334 -9.05 22.69 -18.75
C GLU A 334 -9.48 21.21 -18.86
N ALA A 335 -8.74 20.30 -18.23
CA ALA A 335 -9.05 18.87 -18.23
C ALA A 335 -10.32 18.52 -17.45
N GLN A 336 -10.66 19.30 -16.41
CA GLN A 336 -11.86 19.14 -15.60
C GLN A 336 -12.90 20.22 -15.89
N ALA A 337 -13.49 20.18 -17.09
CA ALA A 337 -14.53 21.14 -17.50
C ALA A 337 -15.76 21.23 -16.55
N GLY A 338 -15.97 20.23 -15.70
CA GLY A 338 -17.02 20.23 -14.67
C GLY A 338 -16.62 20.83 -13.32
N MET A 339 -15.40 21.33 -13.16
CA MET A 339 -14.92 21.89 -11.89
C MET A 339 -15.76 23.12 -11.50
N PRO A 340 -16.34 23.17 -10.29
CA PRO A 340 -17.01 24.36 -9.79
C PRO A 340 -16.04 25.54 -9.72
N VAL A 341 -16.54 26.76 -9.96
CA VAL A 341 -15.72 28.00 -9.85
C VAL A 341 -15.01 28.09 -8.49
N GLY A 342 -15.68 27.70 -7.39
CA GLY A 342 -15.07 27.66 -6.06
C GLY A 342 -13.89 26.69 -5.94
N GLY A 343 -13.79 25.67 -6.81
CA GLY A 343 -12.64 24.80 -6.92
C GLY A 343 -11.43 25.53 -7.49
N ALA A 344 -11.59 26.17 -8.66
CA ALA A 344 -10.54 26.97 -9.28
C ALA A 344 -10.05 28.10 -8.36
N VAL A 345 -10.97 28.82 -7.72
CA VAL A 345 -10.66 29.88 -6.73
C VAL A 345 -9.81 29.33 -5.58
N THR A 346 -10.08 28.11 -5.12
CA THR A 346 -9.27 27.52 -4.03
C THR A 346 -7.86 27.17 -4.50
N LEU A 347 -7.71 26.64 -5.72
CA LEU A 347 -6.39 26.35 -6.29
C LEU A 347 -5.54 27.62 -6.42
N TYR A 348 -6.10 28.69 -6.98
CA TYR A 348 -5.40 29.97 -7.08
C TYR A 348 -5.15 30.61 -5.71
N SER A 349 -6.00 30.36 -4.70
CA SER A 349 -5.76 30.82 -3.32
C SER A 349 -4.58 30.09 -2.67
N SER A 350 -4.47 28.78 -2.87
CA SER A 350 -3.30 27.99 -2.45
C SER A 350 -2.04 28.45 -3.19
N LEU A 351 -2.13 28.73 -4.50
CA LEU A 351 -1.00 29.27 -5.28
C LEU A 351 -0.55 30.65 -4.79
N LEU A 352 -1.49 31.53 -4.45
CA LEU A 352 -1.18 32.84 -3.88
C LEU A 352 -0.46 32.69 -2.54
N THR A 353 -0.95 31.79 -1.68
CA THR A 353 -0.32 31.49 -0.39
C THR A 353 1.12 30.97 -0.59
N PHE A 354 1.31 30.06 -1.53
CA PHE A 354 2.63 29.58 -1.94
C PHE A 354 3.55 30.70 -2.40
N THR A 355 3.06 31.56 -3.29
CA THR A 355 3.83 32.68 -3.86
C THR A 355 4.31 33.63 -2.78
N LEU A 356 3.46 33.94 -1.79
CA LEU A 356 3.81 34.84 -0.69
C LEU A 356 4.91 34.28 0.22
N HIS A 357 5.00 32.96 0.37
CA HIS A 357 6.04 32.32 1.18
C HIS A 357 7.35 32.14 0.41
N VAL A 358 7.27 31.75 -0.87
CA VAL A 358 8.45 31.41 -1.69
C VAL A 358 9.06 32.64 -2.37
N HIS A 359 8.23 33.60 -2.77
CA HIS A 359 8.64 34.79 -3.51
C HIS A 359 8.04 36.07 -2.90
N PRO A 360 8.37 36.42 -1.64
CA PRO A 360 7.76 37.58 -0.95
C PRO A 360 8.01 38.91 -1.68
N ASP A 361 9.11 39.03 -2.42
CA ASP A 361 9.50 40.25 -3.13
C ASP A 361 8.96 40.34 -4.58
N ARG A 362 8.34 39.27 -5.10
CA ARG A 362 7.85 39.20 -6.50
C ARG A 362 6.36 39.56 -6.58
N LEU A 363 6.08 40.85 -6.48
CA LEU A 363 4.71 41.38 -6.63
C LEU A 363 4.10 41.10 -8.01
N ASP A 364 4.93 40.95 -9.03
CA ASP A 364 4.50 40.58 -10.39
C ASP A 364 3.83 39.20 -10.43
N PHE A 365 4.34 38.22 -9.66
CA PHE A 365 3.70 36.91 -9.54
C PHE A 365 2.37 36.96 -8.79
N VAL A 366 2.27 37.83 -7.78
CA VAL A 366 1.01 38.06 -7.06
C VAL A 366 -0.04 38.67 -7.99
N ASP A 367 0.34 39.69 -8.76
CA ASP A 367 -0.54 40.31 -9.75
C ASP A 367 -1.01 39.30 -10.81
N GLU A 368 -0.11 38.44 -11.31
CA GLU A 368 -0.45 37.38 -12.26
C GLU A 368 -1.51 36.43 -11.69
N VAL A 369 -1.37 36.01 -10.42
CA VAL A 369 -2.35 35.13 -9.77
C VAL A 369 -3.69 35.85 -9.55
N LEU A 370 -3.66 37.14 -9.17
CA LEU A 370 -4.87 37.93 -8.92
C LEU A 370 -5.74 38.14 -10.18
N VAL A 371 -5.13 38.16 -11.37
CA VAL A 371 -5.87 38.24 -12.64
C VAL A 371 -6.86 37.08 -12.80
N TYR A 372 -6.55 35.89 -12.28
CA TYR A 372 -7.44 34.72 -12.37
C TYR A 372 -8.65 34.77 -11.42
N PHE A 373 -8.71 35.74 -10.50
CA PHE A 373 -9.86 35.96 -9.61
C PHE A 373 -10.86 37.01 -10.13
N CYS A 374 -10.47 37.79 -11.14
CA CYS A 374 -11.29 38.79 -11.80
C CYS A 374 -12.05 38.19 -12.99
#